data_AF-A0A6J3LVG5-F1
#
_entry.id   AF-A0A6J3LVG5-F1
#
_cell.length_a   1.000
_cell.length_b   1.000
_cell.length_c   1.000
_cell.angle_alpha   90.00
_cell.angle_beta   90.00
_cell.angle_gamma   90.00
#
_symmetry.space_group_name_H-M   'P 1'
#
loop_
_entity.id
_entity.type
_entity.pdbx_description
1 polymer ?
#
loop_
_entity_poly.entity_id
_entity_poly.type
_entity_poly.pdbx_seq_one_letter_code
_entity_poly.pdbx_strand_id
1 'polypeptide(L)' 'MVTLTCGTCGKSFSKKEHYVRHLRVHTHERPFACHACGQKFARRDTLKRHQISH' A
#
# COMPACT_ATOMS: atom_id res chain seq x y z
N MET A 1 4.24 21.32 11.90
CA MET A 1 3.66 20.22 11.10
C MET A 1 4.44 18.96 11.42
N VAL A 2 3.80 17.93 12.00
CA VAL A 2 4.50 16.68 12.33
C VAL A 2 4.66 15.85 11.06
N THR A 3 5.90 15.47 10.73
CA THR A 3 6.22 14.56 9.63
C THR A 3 6.59 13.19 10.19
N LEU A 4 6.12 12.14 9.53
CA LEU A 4 6.43 10.75 9.87
C LEU A 4 7.51 10.24 8.93
N THR A 5 8.66 9.88 9.51
CA THR A 5 9.84 9.43 8.76
C THR A 5 9.94 7.91 8.80
N CYS A 6 10.16 7.30 7.64
CA CYS A 6 10.42 5.87 7.53
C CYS A 6 11.85 5.56 8.00
N GLY A 7 11.98 4.73 9.04
CA GLY A 7 13.29 4.29 9.54
C GLY A 7 14.08 3.44 8.54
N THR A 8 13.42 2.78 7.58
CA THR A 8 14.08 1.90 6.61
C THR A 8 14.70 2.64 5.44
N CYS A 9 14.09 3.75 4.98
CA CYS A 9 14.54 4.46 3.77
C CYS A 9 14.59 5.99 3.90
N GLY A 10 14.34 6.53 5.10
CA GLY A 10 14.42 7.96 5.39
C GLY A 10 13.33 8.84 4.77
N LYS A 11 12.35 8.26 4.05
CA LYS A 11 11.26 9.03 3.44
C LYS A 11 10.32 9.62 4.50
N SER A 12 10.01 10.91 4.36
CA SER A 12 9.11 11.65 5.25
C SER A 12 7.73 11.86 4.62
N PHE A 13 6.68 11.73 5.44
CA PHE A 13 5.29 11.89 5.02
C PHE A 13 4.57 12.85 5.95
N SER A 14 3.79 13.77 5.39
CA SER A 14 2.96 14.70 6.15
C SER A 14 1.65 14.09 6.65
N LYS A 15 1.22 12.95 6.07
CA LYS A 15 0.00 12.23 6.45
C LYS A 15 0.31 10.84 6.98
N LYS A 16 -0.29 10.48 8.12
CA LYS A 16 -0.17 9.14 8.74
C LYS A 16 -0.63 8.00 7.82
N GLU A 17 -1.74 8.19 7.10
CA GLU A 17 -2.22 7.21 6.11
C GLU A 17 -1.18 6.91 5.01
N HIS A 18 -0.46 7.92 4.54
CA HIS A 18 0.56 7.77 3.51
C HIS A 18 1.78 7.05 4.06
N TYR A 19 2.19 7.38 5.28
CA TYR A 19 3.27 6.70 5.99
C TYR A 19 2.96 5.21 6.20
N VAL A 20 1.79 4.88 6.76
CA VAL A 20 1.38 3.48 7.00
C VAL A 20 1.26 2.71 5.68
N ARG A 21 0.72 3.33 4.62
CA ARG A 21 0.69 2.73 3.28
C ARG A 21 2.08 2.50 2.70
N HIS A 22 3.03 3.40 2.98
CA HIS A 22 4.41 3.26 2.54
C HIS A 22 5.11 2.08 3.21
N LEU A 23 4.86 1.82 4.50
CA LEU A 23 5.49 0.70 5.21
C LEU A 23 5.22 -0.67 4.55
N ARG A 24 4.08 -0.82 3.88
CA ARG A 24 3.74 -2.05 3.12
C ARG A 24 4.69 -2.36 1.95
N VAL A 25 5.42 -1.34 1.47
CA VAL A 25 6.44 -1.54 0.43
C VAL A 25 7.63 -2.33 0.99
N HIS A 26 7.94 -2.17 2.27
CA HIS A 26 9.04 -2.86 2.94
C HIS A 26 8.62 -4.23 3.47
N THR A 27 7.38 -4.38 3.95
CA THR A 27 6.88 -5.67 4.44
C THR A 27 6.48 -6.63 3.33
N HIS A 28 6.39 -6.15 2.08
CA HIS A 28 5.86 -6.89 0.92
C HIS A 28 4.46 -7.48 1.14
N GLU A 29 3.73 -7.01 2.15
CA GLU A 29 2.40 -7.50 2.46
C GLU A 29 1.40 -7.10 1.37
N ARG A 30 0.71 -8.10 0.84
CA ARG A 30 -0.35 -7.94 -0.15
C ARG A 30 -1.64 -8.57 0.38
N PRO A 31 -2.33 -7.89 1.32
CA PRO A 31 -3.50 -8.46 1.99
C PRO A 31 -4.73 -8.53 1.08
N PHE A 32 -4.75 -7.80 -0.05
CA PHE A 32 -5.89 -7.75 -0.94
C PHE A 32 -5.70 -8.73 -2.09
N ALA A 33 -6.50 -9.79 -2.14
CA ALA A 33 -6.50 -10.74 -3.24
C ALA A 33 -7.70 -10.50 -4.17
N CYS A 34 -7.49 -10.62 -5.48
CA CYS A 34 -8.58 -10.72 -6.44
C CYS A 34 -9.21 -12.11 -6.33
N HIS A 35 -10.53 -12.17 -6.13
CA HIS A 35 -11.25 -13.43 -6.04
C HIS A 35 -11.30 -14.18 -7.39
N ALA A 36 -11.29 -13.47 -8.52
CA ALA A 36 -11.40 -14.07 -9.84
C ALA A 36 -10.10 -14.76 -10.31
N CYS A 37 -8.94 -14.14 -10.09
CA CYS A 37 -7.64 -14.64 -10.59
C CYS A 37 -6.61 -14.93 -9.48
N GLY A 38 -6.93 -14.67 -8.22
CA GLY A 38 -6.02 -14.88 -7.09
C GLY A 38 -4.88 -13.85 -6.97
N GLN A 39 -4.78 -12.88 -7.88
CA GLN A 39 -3.69 -11.89 -7.87
C GLN A 39 -3.75 -11.01 -6.60
N LYS A 40 -2.61 -10.87 -5.93
CA LYS A 40 -2.50 -10.10 -4.68
C LYS A 40 -1.97 -8.69 -4.90
N PHE A 41 -2.55 -7.73 -4.20
CA PHE A 41 -2.27 -6.30 -4.24
C PHE A 41 -1.96 -5.75 -2.85
N ALA A 42 -1.03 -4.80 -2.78
CA ALA A 42 -0.68 -4.10 -1.55
C ALA A 42 -1.75 -3.07 -1.10
N ARG A 43 -2.62 -2.65 -2.03
CA ARG A 43 -3.60 -1.58 -1.83
C ARG A 43 -4.97 -1.92 -2.41
N ARG A 44 -6.02 -1.46 -1.72
CA ARG A 44 -7.42 -1.69 -2.09
C ARG A 44 -7.81 -0.94 -3.37
N ASP A 45 -7.35 0.29 -3.55
CA ASP A 45 -7.58 1.07 -4.77
C ASP A 45 -7.01 0.37 -6.01
N THR A 46 -5.83 -0.24 -5.87
CA THR A 46 -5.18 -0.98 -6.95
C THR A 46 -5.95 -2.26 -7.28
N LEU A 47 -6.40 -3.01 -6.26
CA LEU A 47 -7.29 -4.16 -6.45
C LEU A 47 -8.58 -3.73 -7.16
N LYS A 48 -9.22 -2.65 -6.71
CA LYS A 48 -10.50 -2.17 -7.26
C LYS A 48 -10.38 -1.80 -8.74
N ARG A 49 -9.30 -1.08 -9.10
CA ARG A 49 -9.00 -0.78 -10.51
C ARG A 49 -8.76 -2.04 -11.32
N HIS A 50 -7.99 -2.99 -10.78
CA HIS A 50 -7.76 -4.27 -11.44
C HIS A 50 -9.06 -5.06 -11.66
N GLN A 51 -9.98 -5.04 -10.69
CA GLN A 51 -11.29 -5.70 -10.82
C GLN A 51 -12.18 -5.06 -11.89
N ILE A 52 -12.02 -3.77 -12.19
CA ILE A 52 -12.76 -3.09 -13.26
C ILE A 52 -12.18 -3.42 -14.63
N SER A 53 -10.86 -3.62 -14.73
CA SER A 53 -10.19 -4.00 -15.98
C SER A 53 -10.20 -5.49 -16.27
N HIS A 54 -10.76 -6.28 -15.36
CA HIS A 54 -10.90 -7.72 -15.52
C HIS A 54 -11.93 -8.03 -16.61
#